data_AF-A0A533QS99-F1
#
_entry.id   AF-A0A533QS99-F1
#
_cell.length_a   1.000
_cell.length_b   1.000
_cell.length_c   1.000
_cell.angle_alpha   90.00
_cell.angle_beta   90.00
_cell.angle_gamma   90.00
#
_symmetry.space_group_name_H-M   'P 1'
#
loop_
_entity.id
_entity.type
_entity.pdbx_description
1 polymer ?
#
loop_
_entity_poly.entity_id
_entity_poly.type
_entity_poly.pdbx_seq_one_letter_code
_entity_poly.pdbx_strand_id
1 'polypeptide(L)'
;MRTNKFFVCPNCGNIKKFKVFMSNFQIVTQSPELGIRMNESGVLPNLRQADNYIECQLCFKKSEYDAAVNLGEKYIKDISNQPRELRRYTEM
;
A
#
# COMPACT_ATOMS: atom_id res chain seq x y z
N MET A 1 13.69 -9.98 -5.55
CA MET A 1 13.64 -9.00 -4.44
C MET A 1 12.18 -8.72 -4.12
N ARG A 2 11.69 -9.07 -2.93
CA ARG A 2 10.33 -8.69 -2.48
C ARG A 2 10.33 -7.19 -2.20
N THR A 3 9.58 -6.41 -2.97
CA THR A 3 9.45 -4.97 -2.80
C THR A 3 8.54 -4.67 -1.62
N ASN A 4 9.13 -4.49 -0.43
CA ASN A 4 8.43 -4.14 0.82
C ASN A 4 7.97 -2.66 0.82
N LYS A 5 7.16 -2.26 -0.17
CA LYS A 5 6.70 -0.86 -0.36
C LYS A 5 5.35 -0.63 0.33
N PHE A 6 5.22 0.42 1.12
CA PHE A 6 3.92 0.78 1.70
C PHE A 6 3.02 1.44 0.65
N PHE A 7 1.70 1.30 0.77
CA PHE A 7 0.72 1.92 -0.12
C PHE A 7 -0.36 2.68 0.65
N VAL A 8 -0.79 3.78 0.04
CA VAL A 8 -1.90 4.62 0.52
C VAL A 8 -2.84 4.86 -0.65
N CYS A 9 -4.15 4.76 -0.42
CA CYS A 9 -5.13 5.13 -1.42
C CYS A 9 -5.39 6.64 -1.35
N PRO A 10 -5.07 7.42 -2.39
CA PRO A 10 -5.33 8.86 -2.38
C PRO A 10 -6.82 9.20 -2.41
N ASN A 11 -7.67 8.26 -2.83
CA ASN A 11 -9.10 8.50 -2.99
C ASN A 11 -9.91 8.33 -1.68
N CYS A 12 -9.53 7.38 -0.82
CA CYS A 12 -10.29 7.08 0.39
C CYS A 12 -9.44 6.94 1.65
N GLY A 13 -8.14 7.20 1.57
CA GLY A 13 -7.23 7.10 2.73
C GLY A 13 -6.97 5.68 3.21
N ASN A 14 -7.42 4.64 2.49
CA ASN A 14 -7.12 3.26 2.85
C ASN A 14 -5.61 3.02 2.87
N ILE A 15 -5.13 2.35 3.91
CA ILE A 15 -3.71 2.03 4.13
C ILE A 15 -3.49 0.57 4.55
N LYS A 16 -4.55 -0.26 4.49
CA LYS A 16 -4.55 -1.61 5.07
C LYS A 16 -4.49 -2.73 4.03
N LYS A 17 -5.27 -2.66 2.94
CA LYS A 17 -5.39 -3.76 1.98
C LYS A 17 -5.41 -3.29 0.52
N PHE A 18 -4.59 -3.94 -0.31
CA PHE A 18 -4.44 -3.63 -1.73
C PHE A 18 -4.25 -4.89 -2.57
N LYS A 19 -4.69 -4.84 -3.82
CA LYS A 19 -4.27 -5.77 -4.86
C LYS A 19 -3.15 -5.12 -5.67
N VAL A 20 -2.09 -5.87 -5.91
CA VAL A 20 -0.94 -5.44 -6.72
C VAL A 20 -0.92 -6.28 -7.97
N PHE A 21 -0.94 -5.62 -9.12
CA PHE A 21 -0.85 -6.22 -10.43
C PHE A 21 0.48 -5.78 -11.05
N MET A 22 1.41 -6.71 -11.19
CA MET A 22 2.67 -6.54 -11.93
C MET A 22 2.89 -7.78 -12.81
N SER A 23 4.10 -8.34 -12.92
CA SER A 23 4.29 -9.67 -13.53
C SER A 23 3.46 -10.77 -12.85
N ASN A 24 3.18 -10.59 -11.55
CA ASN A 24 2.29 -11.43 -10.77
C ASN A 24 1.20 -10.59 -10.10
N PHE A 25 0.06 -11.21 -9.86
CA PHE A 25 -1.00 -10.71 -9.01
C PHE A 25 -0.72 -11.09 -7.56
N GLN A 26 -0.88 -10.13 -6.64
CA GLN A 26 -0.72 -10.35 -5.21
C GLN A 26 -1.76 -9.55 -4.43
N ILE A 27 -2.27 -10.12 -3.34
CA ILE A 27 -3.02 -9.36 -2.34
C ILE A 27 -2.08 -9.03 -1.20
N VAL A 28 -1.94 -7.74 -0.91
CA VAL A 28 -1.07 -7.21 0.13
C VAL A 28 -1.92 -6.67 1.28
N THR A 29 -1.59 -7.08 2.49
CA THR A 29 -2.08 -6.46 3.73
C THR A 29 -0.93 -5.73 4.43
N GLN A 30 -1.20 -4.53 4.94
CA GLN A 30 -0.25 -3.63 5.59
C GLN A 30 -0.66 -3.38 7.04
N SER A 31 0.34 -3.17 7.91
CA SER A 31 0.16 -2.59 9.25
C SER A 31 0.54 -1.11 9.19
N PRO A 32 -0.44 -0.20 9.29
CA PRO A 32 -0.19 1.23 9.41
C PRO A 32 0.69 1.62 10.59
N GLU A 33 0.53 0.91 11.70
CA GLU A 33 1.17 1.21 12.99
C GLU A 33 2.68 0.95 12.91
N LEU A 34 3.05 -0.11 12.19
CA LEU A 34 4.43 -0.51 11.96
C LEU A 34 4.99 0.05 10.65
N GLY A 35 4.14 0.59 9.77
CA GLY A 35 4.54 1.10 8.46
C GLY A 35 5.06 0.01 7.50
N ILE A 36 4.69 -1.25 7.73
CA ILE A 36 5.19 -2.41 6.96
C ILE A 36 4.06 -3.18 6.30
N ARG A 37 4.39 -3.97 5.27
CA ARG A 37 3.51 -5.05 4.77
C ARG A 37 3.57 -6.23 5.73
N MET A 38 2.42 -6.80 6.06
CA MET A 38 2.33 -7.98 6.93
C MET A 38 2.12 -9.28 6.18
N ASN A 39 1.20 -9.31 5.19
CA ASN A 39 0.83 -10.56 4.51
C ASN A 39 0.73 -10.36 2.99
N GLU A 40 1.29 -11.33 2.26
CA GLU A 40 1.17 -11.49 0.80
C GLU A 40 0.40 -12.79 0.55
N SER A 41 -0.81 -12.71 -0.01
CA SER A 41 -1.60 -13.89 -0.37
C SER A 41 -1.61 -14.11 -1.88
N GLY A 42 -1.47 -15.37 -2.29
CA GLY A 42 -1.83 -15.86 -3.62
C GLY A 42 -1.08 -15.18 -4.76
N VAL A 43 0.24 -15.40 -4.85
CA VAL A 43 1.03 -15.01 -6.03
C VAL A 43 0.53 -15.82 -7.23
N LEU A 44 -0.39 -15.24 -7.98
CA LEU A 44 -0.92 -15.83 -9.22
C LEU A 44 -0.25 -15.14 -10.41
N PRO A 45 -0.08 -15.82 -11.55
CA PRO A 45 0.39 -15.16 -12.76
C PRO A 45 -0.58 -14.03 -13.12
N ASN A 46 -0.05 -12.83 -13.40
CA ASN A 46 -0.90 -11.77 -13.91
C ASN A 46 -1.22 -12.06 -15.38
N LEU A 47 -2.47 -12.42 -15.66
CA LEU A 47 -2.94 -12.69 -17.03
C LEU A 47 -2.95 -11.43 -17.91
N ARG A 48 -2.83 -10.25 -17.31
CA ARG A 48 -2.71 -8.95 -17.98
C ARG A 48 -1.32 -8.38 -17.74
N GLN A 49 -0.31 -9.02 -18.35
CA GLN A 49 1.12 -8.72 -18.14
C GLN A 49 1.54 -7.28 -18.49
N ALA A 50 0.70 -6.53 -19.22
CA ALA A 50 0.99 -5.16 -19.66
C ALA A 50 0.64 -4.08 -18.62
N ASP A 51 -0.16 -4.39 -17.60
CA ASP A 51 -0.68 -3.37 -16.67
C ASP A 51 -0.02 -3.49 -15.29
N ASN A 52 0.90 -2.57 -14.98
CA ASN A 52 1.51 -2.43 -13.65
C ASN A 52 0.73 -1.41 -12.80
N TYR A 53 -0.21 -1.90 -11.98
CA TYR A 53 -1.05 -1.03 -11.15
C TYR A 53 -1.40 -1.64 -9.80
N ILE A 54 -1.92 -0.79 -8.93
CA ILE A 54 -2.43 -1.15 -7.62
C ILE A 54 -3.90 -0.78 -7.55
N GLU A 55 -4.70 -1.67 -6.98
CA GLU A 55 -6.12 -1.45 -6.73
C GLU A 55 -6.39 -1.43 -5.21
N CYS A 56 -7.05 -0.36 -4.77
CA CYS A 56 -7.54 -0.27 -3.40
C CYS A 56 -8.71 -1.24 -3.18
N GLN A 57 -8.65 -2.06 -2.12
CA GLN A 57 -9.73 -3.00 -1.81
C GLN A 57 -10.98 -2.37 -1.16
N LEU A 58 -10.94 -1.07 -0.81
CA LEU A 58 -12.11 -0.37 -0.27
C LEU A 58 -12.89 0.37 -1.35
N CYS A 59 -12.21 1.16 -2.18
CA CYS A 59 -12.88 1.99 -3.20
C CYS A 59 -12.70 1.49 -4.64
N PHE A 60 -11.94 0.39 -4.83
CA PHE A 60 -11.66 -0.24 -6.13
C PHE A 60 -11.01 0.68 -7.17
N LYS A 61 -10.52 1.86 -6.75
CA LYS A 61 -9.77 2.75 -7.61
C LYS A 61 -8.36 2.22 -7.84
N LYS A 62 -7.90 2.44 -9.07
CA LYS A 62 -6.59 2.03 -9.55
C LYS A 62 -5.61 3.19 -9.49
N SER A 63 -4.35 2.87 -9.26
CA SER A 63 -3.23 3.80 -9.34
C SER A 63 -2.06 3.10 -9.99
N GLU A 64 -1.31 3.83 -10.81
CA GLU A 64 -0.05 3.33 -11.36
C GLU A 64 0.89 2.90 -10.22
N TYR A 65 1.62 1.81 -10.42
CA TYR A 65 2.45 1.22 -9.38
C TYR A 65 3.48 2.22 -8.82
N ASP A 66 4.25 2.89 -9.69
CA ASP A 66 5.32 3.80 -9.25
C ASP A 66 4.76 5.03 -8.53
N ALA A 67 3.64 5.58 -9.00
CA ALA A 67 2.94 6.65 -8.32
C ALA A 67 2.48 6.25 -6.91
N ALA A 68 1.95 5.03 -6.75
CA ALA A 68 1.52 4.51 -5.46
C ALA A 68 2.69 4.22 -4.51
N VAL A 69 3.84 3.78 -5.03
CA VAL A 69 5.08 3.63 -4.25
C VAL A 69 5.56 4.98 -3.72
N ASN A 70 5.66 5.99 -4.57
CA ASN A 70 6.09 7.33 -4.17
C ASN A 70 5.18 7.93 -3.09
N LEU A 71 3.86 7.73 -3.23
CA LEU A 71 2.89 8.19 -2.23
C LEU A 71 3.08 7.49 -0.88
N GLY A 72 3.29 6.17 -0.91
CA GLY A 72 3.52 5.39 0.31
C GLY A 72 4.84 5.75 1.00
N GLU A 73 5.91 5.98 0.26
CA GLU A 73 7.20 6.43 0.82
C GLU A 73 7.09 7.78 1.52
N LYS A 74 6.37 8.72 0.90
CA LYS A 74 6.08 10.02 1.51
C LYS A 74 5.30 9.86 2.82
N TYR A 75 4.26 9.03 2.83
CA TYR A 75 3.46 8.75 4.02
C TYR A 75 4.28 8.18 5.18
N ILE A 76 5.15 7.21 4.90
CA ILE A 76 6.04 6.62 5.93
C ILE A 76 7.03 7.66 6.45
N LYS A 77 7.61 8.48 5.55
CA LYS A 77 8.51 9.56 5.94
C LYS A 77 7.80 10.56 6.86
N ASP A 78 6.58 10.97 6.52
CA ASP A 78 5.79 11.89 7.34
C ASP A 78 5.49 11.30 8.73
N ILE A 79 5.12 10.02 8.83
CA ILE A 79 4.92 9.33 10.12
C ILE A 79 6.21 9.18 10.93
N SER A 80 7.34 8.93 10.27
CA SER A 80 8.65 8.80 10.94
C SER A 80 9.15 10.11 11.52
N ASN A 81 8.76 11.24 10.92
CA ASN A 81 9.11 12.59 11.39
C ASN A 81 8.13 13.14 12.43
N GLN A 82 6.99 12.48 12.68
CA GLN A 82 6.04 12.88 13.72
C GLN A 82 6.58 12.53 15.12
N PRO A 83 6.54 13.47 16.09
CA PRO A 83 6.88 13.19 17.49
C PRO A 83 6.03 12.03 18.03
N ARG A 84 6.64 11.11 18.78
CA ARG A 84 5.99 9.91 19.34
C ARG A 84 4.70 10.22 20.14
N GLU A 85 4.56 11.44 20.64
CA GLU A 85 3.40 11.89 21.44
C GLU A 85 2.12 12.14 20.64
N LEU A 86 2.20 12.34 19.31
CA LEU A 86 1.03 12.59 18.45
C LEU A 86 0.37 11.31 17.90
N ARG A 87 1.02 10.14 18.02
CA ARG A 87 0.50 8.87 17.50
C ARG A 87 -0.69 8.30 18.28
N ARG A 88 -1.00 8.85 19.47
CA ARG A 88 -2.16 8.46 20.30
C ARG A 88 -3.41 9.31 20.06
N TYR A 89 -3.33 10.39 19.28
CA TYR A 89 -4.45 11.33 19.11
C TYR A 89 -5.30 11.09 17.86
N THR A 90 -4.93 10.13 17.00
CA THR A 90 -5.78 9.64 15.91
C THR A 90 -6.67 8.44 16.31
N GLU A 91 -6.77 8.15 17.61
CA GLU A 91 -7.60 7.08 18.18
C GLU A 91 -8.98 7.56 18.67
N MET A 92 -9.50 8.70 18.19
CA MET A 92 -10.91 9.12 18.38
C MET A 92 -11.67 9.20 17.07
#